data_AF-A0A1Y6BYJ2-F1
#
_entry.id   AF-A0A1Y6BYJ2-F1
#
_cell.length_a   1.000
_cell.length_b   1.000
_cell.length_c   1.000
_cell.angle_alpha   90.00
_cell.angle_beta   90.00
_cell.angle_gamma   90.00
#
_symmetry.space_group_name_H-M   'P 1'
#
loop_
_entity.id
_entity.type
_entity.pdbx_description
1 polymer ?
#
loop_
_entity_poly.entity_id
_entity_poly.type
_entity_poly.pdbx_seq_one_letter_code
_entity_poly.pdbx_strand_id
1 'polypeptide(L)'
;MGMTRGVTHLIAGASLLSLTACTDPLPWPDSPLYQVPDNKPDWVKPADKEAAKQAIAGHYAHYDVVAYEDETDQGPMRSFIISYGFTDFYLNDDGDLVEYDRFCHAEHRINQKNVQSVFSDAATQAIKPRVQVVDVFEKDGAWQVYRKATPTLIGIDGDPSQPISFDPNDPLINDDDGDGKPGVTVKITIAGFIKADLYIARREIFNNHLTLYLDGSLWGYVEDYSEQMVIDATLDMLKRPSNPAQNPDYGLSPMALIPISEDLQGCDELMAMKDKLFPAEPGFY
;
A
#
# COMPACT_ATOMS: atom_id res chain seq x y z
N MET A 1 63.54 -11.62 50.03
CA MET A 1 63.64 -11.91 48.59
C MET A 1 62.75 -13.11 48.31
N GLY A 2 61.59 -12.89 47.70
CA GLY A 2 60.53 -13.89 47.57
C GLY A 2 59.20 -13.19 47.28
N MET A 3 58.99 -12.88 46.00
CA MET A 3 57.90 -12.12 45.42
C MET A 3 56.99 -13.11 44.69
N THR A 4 55.68 -13.17 45.00
CA THR A 4 54.63 -13.72 44.11
C THR A 4 53.26 -13.48 44.75
N ARG A 5 52.58 -12.40 44.34
CA ARG A 5 51.48 -12.35 43.34
C ARG A 5 50.14 -12.84 43.90
N GLY A 6 49.30 -11.86 44.21
CA GLY A 6 47.88 -12.06 44.47
C GLY A 6 47.12 -12.48 43.21
N VAL A 7 46.05 -13.23 43.44
CA VAL A 7 45.03 -13.54 42.44
C VAL A 7 43.77 -12.82 42.87
N THR A 8 43.49 -11.71 42.19
CA THR A 8 42.22 -11.01 42.26
C THR A 8 41.25 -11.74 41.33
N HIS A 9 40.26 -12.44 41.88
CA HIS A 9 39.18 -12.99 41.07
C HIS A 9 38.31 -11.82 40.55
N LEU A 10 38.44 -11.51 39.26
CA LEU A 10 37.43 -10.76 38.53
C LEU A 10 36.16 -11.63 38.45
N ILE A 11 35.10 -11.20 39.13
CA ILE A 11 33.74 -11.65 38.84
C ILE A 11 33.36 -10.99 37.51
N ALA A 12 33.41 -11.75 36.42
CA ALA A 12 32.84 -11.34 35.15
C ALA A 12 31.31 -11.33 35.32
N GLY A 13 30.76 -10.14 35.58
CA GLY A 13 29.33 -9.90 35.49
C GLY A 13 28.91 -10.08 34.04
N ALA A 14 28.30 -11.23 33.74
CA ALA A 14 27.54 -11.43 32.52
C ALA A 14 26.32 -10.50 32.57
N SER A 15 26.49 -9.28 32.10
CA SER A 15 25.36 -8.41 31.75
C SER A 15 24.68 -9.05 30.55
N LEU A 16 23.69 -9.92 30.80
CA LEU A 16 22.65 -10.18 29.83
C LEU A 16 22.01 -8.83 29.51
N LEU A 17 22.33 -8.29 28.34
CA LEU A 17 21.53 -7.28 27.69
C LEU A 17 20.18 -7.92 27.38
N SER A 18 19.26 -7.87 28.34
CA SER A 18 17.85 -8.07 28.10
C SER A 18 17.40 -6.97 27.15
N LEU A 19 17.46 -7.24 25.84
CA LEU A 19 16.76 -6.47 24.82
C LEU A 19 15.26 -6.73 24.93
N THR A 20 14.67 -6.45 26.09
CA THR A 20 13.21 -6.30 26.24
C THR A 20 12.87 -4.88 25.84
N ALA A 21 13.16 -4.51 24.59
CA ALA A 21 12.51 -3.39 23.96
C ALA A 21 11.15 -3.88 23.46
N CYS A 22 10.26 -4.24 24.40
CA CYS A 22 8.84 -4.33 24.11
C CYS A 22 8.38 -2.89 23.89
N THR A 23 8.57 -2.38 22.67
CA THR A 23 7.91 -1.15 22.27
C THR A 23 6.44 -1.48 22.13
N ASP A 24 5.61 -0.95 23.02
CA ASP A 24 4.16 -1.10 22.90
C ASP A 24 3.73 -0.64 21.49
N PRO A 25 2.97 -1.48 20.75
CA PRO A 25 2.52 -1.13 19.41
C PRO A 25 1.72 0.17 19.48
N LEU A 26 2.06 1.12 18.60
CA LEU A 26 1.36 2.39 18.56
C LEU A 26 -0.12 2.19 18.15
N PRO A 27 -1.06 2.98 18.72
CA PRO A 27 -2.46 2.96 18.34
C PRO A 27 -2.67 3.42 16.89
N TRP A 28 -3.80 3.04 16.31
CA TRP A 28 -4.29 3.65 15.08
C TRP A 28 -4.49 5.15 15.26
N PRO A 29 -4.31 5.94 14.19
CA PRO A 29 -4.78 7.30 14.18
C PRO A 29 -6.31 7.38 14.15
N ASP A 30 -6.83 8.58 14.37
CA ASP A 30 -8.24 8.87 14.33
C ASP A 30 -8.76 8.66 12.90
N SER A 31 -9.95 8.08 12.81
CA SER A 31 -10.67 7.86 11.55
C SER A 31 -11.80 8.88 11.40
N PRO A 32 -12.04 9.44 10.19
CA PRO A 32 -11.29 9.21 8.96
C PRO A 32 -9.93 9.93 8.96
N LEU A 33 -8.95 9.40 8.22
CA LEU A 33 -7.61 9.99 8.10
C LEU A 33 -7.65 11.41 7.52
N TYR A 34 -8.54 11.63 6.56
CA TYR A 34 -8.63 12.90 5.82
C TYR A 34 -10.05 13.40 5.77
N GLN A 35 -10.18 14.73 5.78
CA GLN A 35 -11.42 15.40 5.41
C GLN A 35 -11.50 15.46 3.89
N VAL A 36 -12.64 15.06 3.35
CA VAL A 36 -12.94 15.23 1.92
C VAL A 36 -13.24 16.71 1.60
N PRO A 37 -13.04 17.16 0.35
CA PRO A 37 -13.33 18.54 -0.03
C PRO A 37 -14.79 18.95 0.23
N ASP A 38 -14.99 20.18 0.70
CA ASP A 38 -16.32 20.79 0.81
C ASP A 38 -16.86 21.21 -0.57
N ASN A 39 -18.13 20.92 -0.85
CA ASN A 39 -18.81 21.38 -2.05
C ASN A 39 -19.03 22.91 -2.00
N LYS A 40 -18.31 23.69 -2.84
CA LYS A 40 -18.57 25.13 -3.00
C LYS A 40 -19.89 25.37 -3.77
N PRO A 41 -20.57 26.52 -3.55
CA PRO A 41 -21.93 26.76 -4.07
C PRO A 41 -22.04 26.92 -5.60
N ASP A 42 -20.95 27.14 -6.32
CA ASP A 42 -20.98 27.47 -7.76
C ASP A 42 -20.85 26.24 -8.69
N TRP A 43 -20.79 25.02 -8.15
CA TRP A 43 -20.75 23.82 -8.98
C TRP A 43 -22.10 23.49 -9.59
N VAL A 44 -22.11 23.18 -10.88
CA VAL A 44 -23.23 22.50 -11.52
C VAL A 44 -22.89 21.03 -11.63
N LYS A 45 -23.46 20.23 -10.73
CA LYS A 45 -23.42 18.78 -10.80
C LYS A 45 -23.82 18.29 -12.20
N PRO A 46 -23.14 17.30 -12.78
CA PRO A 46 -23.56 16.67 -14.02
C PRO A 46 -25.03 16.22 -13.95
N ALA A 47 -25.82 16.61 -14.96
CA ALA A 47 -27.27 16.46 -14.93
C ALA A 47 -27.73 15.00 -15.09
N ASP A 48 -26.90 14.18 -15.73
CA ASP A 48 -27.18 12.78 -16.04
C ASP A 48 -25.88 11.95 -16.06
N LYS A 49 -26.04 10.64 -16.23
CA LYS A 49 -24.93 9.67 -16.17
C LYS A 49 -23.89 9.90 -17.29
N GLU A 50 -24.32 10.33 -18.47
CA GLU A 50 -23.39 10.54 -19.59
C GLU A 50 -22.56 11.80 -19.36
N ALA A 51 -23.19 12.88 -18.89
CA ALA A 51 -22.47 14.07 -18.43
C ALA A 51 -21.52 13.75 -17.26
N ALA A 52 -21.90 12.83 -16.36
CA ALA A 52 -21.04 12.41 -15.26
C ALA A 52 -19.81 11.65 -15.76
N LYS A 53 -19.99 10.66 -16.65
CA LYS A 53 -18.85 9.96 -17.27
C LYS A 53 -17.90 10.92 -17.99
N GLN A 54 -18.44 11.90 -18.72
CA GLN A 54 -17.64 12.94 -19.38
C GLN A 54 -16.87 13.81 -18.38
N ALA A 55 -17.47 14.13 -17.23
CA ALA A 55 -16.82 14.89 -16.17
C ALA A 55 -15.73 14.09 -15.42
N ILE A 56 -15.83 12.76 -15.41
CA ILE A 56 -14.85 11.85 -14.79
C ILE A 56 -13.73 11.46 -15.77
N ALA A 57 -14.00 11.46 -17.07
CA ALA A 57 -12.96 11.17 -18.06
C ALA A 57 -11.81 12.19 -17.95
N GLY A 58 -10.58 11.69 -17.78
CA GLY A 58 -9.42 12.52 -17.53
C GLY A 58 -8.23 11.75 -16.96
N HIS A 59 -7.15 12.51 -16.72
CA HIS A 59 -5.89 12.03 -16.16
C HIS A 59 -5.75 12.48 -14.70
N TYR A 60 -5.48 11.52 -13.80
CA TYR A 60 -5.47 11.76 -12.36
C TYR A 60 -4.15 11.32 -11.72
N ALA A 61 -3.68 12.12 -10.78
CA ALA A 61 -2.70 11.70 -9.80
C ALA A 61 -3.43 10.81 -8.78
N HIS A 62 -2.94 9.58 -8.62
CA HIS A 62 -3.49 8.57 -7.74
C HIS A 62 -2.78 8.60 -6.40
N TYR A 63 -3.56 8.61 -5.33
CA TYR A 63 -3.10 8.37 -3.97
C TYR A 63 -4.09 7.50 -3.23
N ASP A 64 -3.62 6.41 -2.65
CA ASP A 64 -4.42 5.58 -1.76
C ASP A 64 -3.64 5.16 -0.53
N VAL A 65 -4.38 4.86 0.52
CA VAL A 65 -3.88 4.27 1.75
C VAL A 65 -4.69 3.00 1.98
N VAL A 66 -4.01 1.93 2.37
CA VAL A 66 -4.67 0.73 2.88
C VAL A 66 -4.09 0.40 4.26
N ALA A 67 -4.96 0.39 5.27
CA ALA A 67 -4.62 -0.02 6.63
C ALA A 67 -4.77 -1.53 6.78
N TYR A 68 -3.77 -2.19 7.37
CA TYR A 68 -3.81 -3.64 7.65
C TYR A 68 -3.53 -3.95 9.11
N GLU A 69 -4.05 -5.08 9.55
CA GLU A 69 -3.77 -5.71 10.84
C GLU A 69 -3.29 -7.15 10.66
N ASP A 70 -2.32 -7.55 11.48
CA ASP A 70 -1.86 -8.93 11.64
C ASP A 70 -1.45 -9.18 13.10
N GLU A 71 -1.29 -10.44 13.47
CA GLU A 71 -0.88 -10.86 14.81
C GLU A 71 0.51 -11.51 14.77
N THR A 72 1.43 -10.96 15.56
CA THR A 72 2.78 -11.49 15.74
C THR A 72 2.98 -12.01 17.15
N ASP A 73 4.08 -12.73 17.39
CA ASP A 73 4.43 -13.17 18.75
C ASP A 73 4.75 -11.99 19.70
N GLN A 74 4.94 -10.79 19.14
CA GLN A 74 5.22 -9.55 19.88
C GLN A 74 3.98 -8.66 20.05
N GLY A 75 2.80 -9.14 19.60
CA GLY A 75 1.53 -8.42 19.65
C GLY A 75 1.04 -7.97 18.27
N PRO A 76 0.03 -7.09 18.24
CA PRO A 76 -0.61 -6.66 17.00
C PRO A 76 0.36 -5.85 16.13
N MET A 77 0.52 -6.31 14.89
CA MET A 77 1.19 -5.57 13.84
C MET A 77 0.14 -4.78 13.07
N ARG A 78 0.35 -3.47 12.98
CA ARG A 78 -0.50 -2.58 12.19
C ARG A 78 0.35 -1.89 11.16
N SER A 79 -0.16 -1.77 9.96
CA SER A 79 0.54 -1.08 8.89
C SER A 79 -0.37 -0.24 8.02
N PHE A 80 0.24 0.76 7.38
CA PHE A 80 -0.31 1.44 6.22
C PHE A 80 0.58 1.14 5.02
N ILE A 81 -0.02 0.69 3.93
CA ILE A 81 0.58 0.79 2.61
C ILE A 81 0.00 2.04 1.97
N ILE A 82 0.87 2.93 1.51
CA ILE A 82 0.50 4.21 0.91
C ILE A 82 1.03 4.22 -0.51
N SER A 83 0.15 4.25 -1.49
CA SER A 83 0.52 4.07 -2.89
C SER A 83 0.32 5.36 -3.67
N TYR A 84 1.22 5.59 -4.62
CA TYR A 84 1.21 6.73 -5.52
C TYR A 84 1.27 6.24 -6.96
N GLY A 85 0.54 6.91 -7.85
CA GLY A 85 0.54 6.55 -9.26
C GLY A 85 -0.34 7.46 -10.11
N PHE A 86 -0.88 6.88 -11.16
CA PHE A 86 -1.81 7.51 -12.08
C PHE A 86 -3.04 6.64 -12.27
N THR A 87 -4.19 7.28 -12.39
CA THR A 87 -5.42 6.66 -12.88
C THR A 87 -5.93 7.47 -14.06
N ASP A 88 -6.17 6.80 -15.17
CA ASP A 88 -6.76 7.36 -16.37
C ASP A 88 -8.18 6.84 -16.54
N PHE A 89 -9.11 7.76 -16.78
CA PHE A 89 -10.46 7.43 -17.22
C PHE A 89 -10.69 7.91 -18.65
N TYR A 90 -11.21 7.03 -19.49
CA TYR A 90 -11.60 7.39 -20.86
C TYR A 90 -12.87 6.68 -21.29
N LEU A 91 -13.57 7.28 -22.25
CA LEU A 91 -14.75 6.67 -22.88
C LEU A 91 -14.28 5.76 -24.01
N ASN A 92 -14.73 4.51 -24.01
CA ASN A 92 -14.53 3.62 -25.15
C ASN A 92 -15.56 3.90 -26.27
N ASP A 93 -15.44 3.18 -27.39
CA ASP A 93 -16.34 3.34 -28.55
C ASP A 93 -17.82 3.04 -28.24
N ASP A 94 -18.08 2.26 -27.19
CA ASP A 94 -19.43 1.91 -26.71
C ASP A 94 -20.00 2.94 -25.71
N GLY A 95 -19.21 3.97 -25.34
CA GLY A 95 -19.58 4.99 -24.37
C GLY A 95 -19.45 4.55 -22.91
N ASP A 96 -18.80 3.43 -22.64
CA ASP A 96 -18.47 3.00 -21.29
C ASP A 96 -17.24 3.73 -20.77
N LEU A 97 -17.26 4.06 -19.49
CA LEU A 97 -16.12 4.65 -18.81
C LEU A 97 -15.16 3.53 -18.42
N VAL A 98 -13.93 3.63 -18.89
CA VAL A 98 -12.87 2.64 -18.70
C VAL A 98 -11.78 3.26 -17.84
N GLU A 99 -11.29 2.49 -16.87
CA GLU A 99 -10.21 2.84 -15.96
C GLU A 99 -8.92 2.10 -16.33
N TYR A 100 -7.80 2.81 -16.21
CA TYR A 100 -6.45 2.27 -16.32
C TYR A 100 -5.56 2.85 -15.22
N ASP A 101 -4.89 1.97 -14.46
CA ASP A 101 -4.04 2.35 -13.34
C ASP A 101 -2.56 2.07 -13.64
N ARG A 102 -1.69 2.94 -13.12
CA ARG A 102 -0.23 2.75 -13.13
C ARG A 102 0.36 3.20 -11.80
N PHE A 103 0.93 2.27 -11.05
CA PHE A 103 1.60 2.58 -9.78
C PHE A 103 3.05 3.03 -10.02
N CYS A 104 3.52 3.96 -9.19
CA CYS A 104 4.84 4.57 -9.27
C CYS A 104 5.70 4.29 -8.04
N HIS A 105 5.12 4.44 -6.85
CA HIS A 105 5.83 4.36 -5.58
C HIS A 105 4.89 3.90 -4.47
N ALA A 106 5.43 3.20 -3.46
CA ALA A 106 4.70 2.83 -2.27
C ALA A 106 5.54 3.06 -1.01
N GLU A 107 4.94 3.70 0.00
CA GLU A 107 5.47 3.83 1.34
C GLU A 107 4.83 2.79 2.27
N HIS A 108 5.62 2.16 3.12
CA HIS A 108 5.13 1.24 4.14
C HIS A 108 5.41 1.83 5.53
N ARG A 109 4.34 2.09 6.29
CA ARG A 109 4.41 2.55 7.68
C ARG A 109 3.95 1.42 8.58
N ILE A 110 4.70 1.13 9.63
CA ILE A 110 4.36 0.10 10.63
C ILE A 110 4.31 0.74 12.02
N ASN A 111 3.45 0.23 12.91
CA ASN A 111 3.27 0.72 14.27
C ASN A 111 4.46 0.42 15.23
N GLN A 112 5.61 0.01 14.68
CA GLN A 112 6.84 -0.28 15.39
C GLN A 112 7.89 0.81 15.11
N LYS A 113 8.13 1.71 16.08
CA LYS A 113 8.98 2.91 15.93
C LYS A 113 10.37 2.67 15.35
N ASN A 114 10.93 1.49 15.57
CA ASN A 114 12.30 1.13 15.20
C ASN A 114 12.37 0.19 13.99
N VAL A 115 11.25 -0.05 13.30
CA VAL A 115 11.21 -0.88 12.10
C VAL A 115 10.83 -0.01 10.91
N GLN A 116 11.64 -0.09 9.87
CA GLN A 116 11.35 0.49 8.57
C GLN A 116 11.22 -0.64 7.56
N SER A 117 10.22 -0.53 6.69
CA SER A 117 10.01 -1.42 5.57
C SER A 117 9.95 -0.60 4.30
N VAL A 118 10.62 -1.04 3.26
CA VAL A 118 10.68 -0.35 1.97
C VAL A 118 10.40 -1.34 0.86
N PHE A 119 9.44 -1.00 0.02
CA PHE A 119 9.20 -1.68 -1.25
C PHE A 119 9.93 -0.89 -2.35
N SER A 120 10.53 -1.58 -3.32
CA SER A 120 11.20 -0.86 -4.41
C SER A 120 10.18 -0.25 -5.37
N ASP A 121 10.55 0.82 -6.06
CA ASP A 121 9.72 1.38 -7.13
C ASP A 121 9.53 0.35 -8.25
N ALA A 122 10.54 -0.47 -8.53
CA ALA A 122 10.46 -1.55 -9.51
C ALA A 122 9.39 -2.58 -9.13
N ALA A 123 9.35 -3.00 -7.86
CA ALA A 123 8.32 -3.91 -7.36
C ALA A 123 6.93 -3.26 -7.38
N THR A 124 6.82 -1.98 -7.00
CA THR A 124 5.56 -1.24 -7.09
C THR A 124 5.05 -1.16 -8.54
N GLN A 125 5.94 -0.82 -9.48
CA GLN A 125 5.62 -0.68 -10.91
C GLN A 125 5.41 -2.03 -11.61
N ALA A 126 5.79 -3.14 -10.99
CA ALA A 126 5.48 -4.48 -11.49
C ALA A 126 3.99 -4.81 -11.34
N ILE A 127 3.29 -4.16 -10.40
CA ILE A 127 1.83 -4.26 -10.25
C ILE A 127 1.17 -3.60 -11.46
N LYS A 128 0.59 -4.43 -12.34
CA LYS A 128 -0.05 -3.99 -13.59
C LYS A 128 -1.52 -4.41 -13.62
N PRO A 129 -2.42 -3.62 -13.00
CA PRO A 129 -3.84 -3.90 -13.03
C PRO A 129 -4.38 -3.97 -14.46
N ARG A 130 -5.41 -4.79 -14.66
CA ARG A 130 -6.11 -4.85 -15.94
C ARG A 130 -6.97 -3.61 -16.14
N VAL A 131 -6.96 -3.09 -17.36
CA VAL A 131 -7.94 -2.11 -17.84
C VAL A 131 -9.35 -2.68 -17.70
N GLN A 132 -10.30 -1.88 -17.21
CA GLN A 132 -11.67 -2.35 -17.05
C GLN A 132 -12.73 -1.25 -17.10
N VAL A 133 -13.97 -1.65 -17.39
CA VAL A 133 -15.14 -0.78 -17.29
C VAL A 133 -15.50 -0.55 -15.82
N VAL A 134 -15.83 0.69 -15.47
CA VAL A 134 -16.31 1.07 -14.14
C VAL A 134 -17.80 1.37 -14.12
N ASP A 135 -18.43 1.12 -12.98
CA ASP A 135 -19.84 1.42 -12.78
C ASP A 135 -20.00 2.87 -12.31
N VAL A 136 -20.63 3.72 -13.13
CA VAL A 136 -21.02 5.09 -12.76
C VAL A 136 -22.49 5.14 -12.39
N PHE A 137 -22.82 5.67 -11.22
CA PHE A 137 -24.18 5.77 -10.72
C PHE A 137 -24.35 6.95 -9.75
N GLU A 138 -25.59 7.38 -9.56
CA GLU A 138 -25.92 8.42 -8.58
C GLU A 138 -26.37 7.78 -7.26
N LYS A 139 -25.83 8.28 -6.15
CA LYS A 139 -26.23 7.90 -4.80
C LYS A 139 -26.16 9.12 -3.88
N ASP A 140 -27.20 9.31 -3.08
CA ASP A 140 -27.31 10.42 -2.11
C ASP A 140 -27.05 11.81 -2.72
N GLY A 141 -27.46 11.99 -3.99
CA GLY A 141 -27.30 13.24 -4.72
C GLY A 141 -25.90 13.47 -5.30
N ALA A 142 -24.96 12.54 -5.16
CA ALA A 142 -23.61 12.61 -5.72
C ALA A 142 -23.38 11.51 -6.78
N TRP A 143 -22.51 11.80 -7.75
CA TRP A 143 -22.05 10.80 -8.71
C TRP A 143 -20.94 9.97 -8.10
N GLN A 144 -21.06 8.66 -8.21
CA GLN A 144 -20.11 7.69 -7.70
C GLN A 144 -19.55 6.83 -8.83
N VAL A 145 -18.32 6.40 -8.64
CA VAL A 145 -17.61 5.42 -9.45
C VAL A 145 -17.33 4.21 -8.58
N TYR A 146 -17.76 3.04 -9.03
CA TYR A 146 -17.39 1.77 -8.44
C TYR A 146 -16.55 0.97 -9.43
N ARG A 147 -15.34 0.64 -8.97
CA ARG A 147 -14.41 -0.21 -9.68
C ARG A 147 -14.43 -1.59 -9.03
N LYS A 148 -14.78 -2.62 -9.79
CA LYS A 148 -14.72 -4.01 -9.32
C LYS A 148 -13.29 -4.51 -9.25
N ALA A 149 -13.09 -5.55 -8.44
CA ALA A 149 -11.82 -6.22 -8.32
C ALA A 149 -11.28 -6.75 -9.65
N THR A 150 -10.04 -6.38 -9.96
CA THR A 150 -9.22 -6.99 -11.00
C THR A 150 -8.00 -7.63 -10.35
N PRO A 151 -8.13 -8.89 -9.89
CA PRO A 151 -7.00 -9.61 -9.33
C PRO A 151 -5.77 -9.50 -10.23
N THR A 152 -4.62 -9.18 -9.62
CA THR A 152 -3.33 -9.01 -10.29
C THR A 152 -2.27 -9.76 -9.50
N LEU A 153 -1.49 -10.61 -10.16
CA LEU A 153 -0.41 -11.35 -9.50
C LEU A 153 0.88 -10.53 -9.53
N ILE A 154 1.69 -10.68 -8.48
CA ILE A 154 3.05 -10.14 -8.40
C ILE A 154 3.94 -11.12 -7.62
N GLY A 155 5.14 -11.38 -8.14
CA GLY A 155 6.10 -12.33 -7.58
C GLY A 155 5.71 -13.80 -7.78
N ILE A 156 4.65 -14.07 -8.54
CA ILE A 156 4.19 -15.41 -8.89
C ILE A 156 3.37 -15.37 -10.18
N ASP A 157 3.60 -16.32 -11.08
CA ASP A 157 2.80 -16.51 -12.29
C ASP A 157 1.53 -17.33 -12.01
N GLY A 158 0.53 -17.22 -12.89
CA GLY A 158 -0.67 -18.07 -12.80
C GLY A 158 -1.93 -17.42 -13.35
N ASP A 159 -3.08 -17.99 -12.99
CA ASP A 159 -4.39 -17.40 -13.26
C ASP A 159 -4.77 -16.47 -12.10
N PRO A 160 -4.83 -15.14 -12.30
CA PRO A 160 -5.18 -14.20 -11.23
C PRO A 160 -6.59 -14.39 -10.67
N SER A 161 -7.48 -15.11 -11.36
CA SER A 161 -8.82 -15.42 -10.85
C SER A 161 -8.83 -16.50 -9.76
N GLN A 162 -7.73 -17.24 -9.60
CA GLN A 162 -7.59 -18.30 -8.60
C GLN A 162 -6.78 -17.82 -7.39
N PRO A 163 -7.00 -18.42 -6.20
CA PRO A 163 -6.12 -18.24 -5.04
C PRO A 163 -4.66 -18.50 -5.36
N ILE A 164 -3.75 -17.72 -4.76
CA ILE A 164 -2.32 -18.02 -4.85
C ILE A 164 -1.97 -19.29 -4.10
N SER A 165 -0.90 -19.94 -4.56
CA SER A 165 -0.23 -20.97 -3.78
C SER A 165 0.39 -20.37 -2.53
N PHE A 166 0.38 -21.14 -1.44
CA PHE A 166 1.09 -20.81 -0.20
C PHE A 166 2.30 -21.76 0.03
N ASP A 167 2.73 -22.49 -1.01
CA ASP A 167 3.97 -23.26 -0.97
C ASP A 167 5.15 -22.35 -1.36
N PRO A 168 6.11 -22.11 -0.46
CA PRO A 168 7.28 -21.27 -0.76
C PRO A 168 8.21 -21.88 -1.82
N ASN A 169 7.98 -23.13 -2.25
CA ASN A 169 8.72 -23.79 -3.33
C ASN A 169 7.89 -23.90 -4.62
N ASP A 170 6.79 -23.14 -4.73
CA ASP A 170 5.96 -23.17 -5.93
C ASP A 170 6.79 -22.83 -7.18
N PRO A 171 6.79 -23.67 -8.23
CA PRO A 171 7.60 -23.44 -9.42
C PRO A 171 7.15 -22.22 -10.25
N LEU A 172 6.00 -21.62 -9.94
CA LEU A 172 5.50 -20.40 -10.57
C LEU A 172 6.02 -19.12 -9.91
N ILE A 173 6.75 -19.21 -8.79
CA ILE A 173 7.41 -18.04 -8.21
C ILE A 173 8.38 -17.45 -9.25
N ASN A 174 8.23 -16.15 -9.51
CA ASN A 174 8.98 -15.42 -10.53
C ASN A 174 9.69 -14.20 -9.90
N ASP A 175 10.49 -13.47 -10.67
CA ASP A 175 11.21 -12.26 -10.24
C ASP A 175 10.65 -11.06 -11.01
N ASP A 176 9.56 -10.51 -10.50
CA ASP A 176 8.81 -9.44 -11.16
C ASP A 176 9.47 -8.06 -11.04
N ASP A 177 10.29 -7.85 -10.01
CA ASP A 177 11.01 -6.59 -9.78
C ASP A 177 12.45 -6.58 -10.34
N GLY A 178 12.93 -7.74 -10.81
CA GLY A 178 14.18 -7.91 -11.55
C GLY A 178 15.43 -7.81 -10.68
N ASP A 179 15.30 -8.02 -9.37
CA ASP A 179 16.41 -7.92 -8.43
C ASP A 179 17.21 -9.24 -8.26
N GLY A 180 16.78 -10.31 -8.94
CA GLY A 180 17.38 -11.63 -8.92
C GLY A 180 16.97 -12.49 -7.72
N LYS A 181 15.92 -12.11 -6.99
CA LYS A 181 15.37 -12.84 -5.84
C LYS A 181 14.01 -13.44 -6.17
N PRO A 182 13.58 -14.47 -5.44
CA PRO A 182 12.25 -15.03 -5.66
C PRO A 182 11.16 -14.04 -5.22
N GLY A 183 10.10 -13.93 -6.01
CA GLY A 183 9.00 -13.02 -5.75
C GLY A 183 9.38 -11.56 -5.97
N VAL A 184 9.03 -10.73 -4.99
CA VAL A 184 9.44 -9.33 -4.89
C VAL A 184 10.01 -9.05 -3.51
N THR A 185 10.97 -8.13 -3.45
CA THR A 185 11.76 -7.92 -2.23
C THR A 185 11.26 -6.73 -1.40
N VAL A 186 10.90 -7.00 -0.16
CA VAL A 186 10.68 -6.01 0.89
C VAL A 186 11.96 -5.84 1.71
N LYS A 187 12.53 -4.63 1.73
CA LYS A 187 13.71 -4.31 2.52
C LYS A 187 13.32 -3.85 3.92
N ILE A 188 13.84 -4.53 4.93
CA ILE A 188 13.51 -4.27 6.33
C ILE A 188 14.74 -3.77 7.07
N THR A 189 14.60 -2.68 7.81
CA THR A 189 15.63 -2.16 8.73
C THR A 189 15.08 -2.13 10.15
N ILE A 190 15.72 -2.86 11.06
CA ILE A 190 15.36 -2.95 12.48
C ILE A 190 16.40 -2.20 13.32
N ALA A 191 15.91 -1.37 14.24
CA ALA A 191 16.70 -0.50 15.12
C ALA A 191 17.71 0.41 14.39
N GLY A 192 17.53 0.64 13.09
CA GLY A 192 18.39 1.47 12.25
C GLY A 192 19.70 0.82 11.78
N PHE A 193 19.98 -0.44 12.15
CA PHE A 193 21.25 -1.09 11.78
C PHE A 193 21.14 -2.57 11.37
N ILE A 194 20.10 -3.28 11.79
CA ILE A 194 19.87 -4.65 11.33
C ILE A 194 19.13 -4.57 9.99
N LYS A 195 19.76 -5.05 8.93
CA LYS A 195 19.17 -5.08 7.58
C LYS A 195 18.73 -6.50 7.25
N ALA A 196 17.53 -6.63 6.72
CA ALA A 196 16.95 -7.88 6.26
C ALA A 196 16.19 -7.68 4.96
N ASP A 197 16.02 -8.76 4.22
CA ASP A 197 15.16 -8.82 3.04
C ASP A 197 14.08 -9.88 3.34
N LEU A 198 12.84 -9.55 3.00
CA LEU A 198 11.67 -10.43 3.03
C LEU A 198 11.20 -10.58 1.59
N TYR A 199 11.04 -11.82 1.15
CA TYR A 199 10.61 -12.16 -0.20
C TYR A 199 9.15 -12.59 -0.17
N ILE A 200 8.31 -11.93 -0.97
CA ILE A 200 6.87 -12.19 -0.99
C ILE A 200 6.35 -12.40 -2.40
N ALA A 201 5.22 -13.08 -2.50
CA ALA A 201 4.34 -13.03 -3.66
C ALA A 201 2.96 -12.55 -3.20
N ARG A 202 2.25 -11.82 -4.06
CA ARG A 202 0.91 -11.33 -3.76
C ARG A 202 -0.05 -11.53 -4.93
N ARG A 203 -1.32 -11.57 -4.58
CA ARG A 203 -2.45 -11.37 -5.49
C ARG A 203 -3.23 -10.17 -4.99
N GLU A 204 -3.11 -9.08 -5.72
CA GLU A 204 -3.72 -7.79 -5.41
C GLU A 204 -5.20 -7.79 -5.81
N ILE A 205 -6.14 -7.55 -4.89
CA ILE A 205 -7.59 -7.66 -5.11
C ILE A 205 -8.33 -6.44 -4.54
N PHE A 206 -8.23 -5.32 -5.26
CA PHE A 206 -8.82 -4.05 -4.85
C PHE A 206 -10.18 -3.76 -5.51
N ASN A 207 -11.16 -3.33 -4.71
CA ASN A 207 -12.33 -2.61 -5.20
C ASN A 207 -12.23 -1.15 -4.77
N ASN A 208 -12.61 -0.23 -5.64
CA ASN A 208 -12.53 1.21 -5.34
C ASN A 208 -13.94 1.80 -5.33
N HIS A 209 -14.25 2.55 -4.28
CA HIS A 209 -15.51 3.26 -4.10
C HIS A 209 -15.20 4.75 -4.06
N LEU A 210 -15.59 5.48 -5.10
CA LEU A 210 -15.22 6.87 -5.28
C LEU A 210 -16.44 7.75 -5.52
N THR A 211 -16.38 8.99 -5.04
CA THR A 211 -17.39 10.03 -5.28
C THR A 211 -16.73 11.17 -6.06
N LEU A 212 -17.39 11.67 -7.09
CA LEU A 212 -16.96 12.85 -7.85
C LEU A 212 -17.29 14.13 -7.06
N TYR A 213 -16.28 14.97 -6.85
CA TYR A 213 -16.38 16.27 -6.20
C TYR A 213 -16.30 17.42 -7.21
N LEU A 214 -16.69 18.61 -6.76
CA LEU A 214 -16.77 19.82 -7.57
C LEU A 214 -15.45 20.18 -8.28
N ASP A 215 -14.32 20.03 -7.60
CA ASP A 215 -13.01 20.37 -8.16
C ASP A 215 -12.51 19.35 -9.22
N GLY A 216 -13.37 18.39 -9.58
CA GLY A 216 -13.07 17.31 -10.50
C GLY A 216 -12.35 16.14 -9.85
N SER A 217 -11.96 16.25 -8.58
CA SER A 217 -11.35 15.13 -7.86
C SER A 217 -12.36 14.04 -7.55
N LEU A 218 -11.84 12.82 -7.41
CA LEU A 218 -12.60 11.71 -6.89
C LEU A 218 -12.03 11.28 -5.54
N TRP A 219 -12.89 11.13 -4.54
CA TRP A 219 -12.48 10.66 -3.21
C TRP A 219 -13.37 9.53 -2.74
N GLY A 220 -12.78 8.64 -1.96
CA GLY A 220 -13.50 7.59 -1.25
C GLY A 220 -12.52 6.63 -0.61
N TYR A 221 -12.68 5.32 -0.84
CA TYR A 221 -11.89 4.30 -0.14
C TYR A 221 -11.63 3.06 -1.01
N VAL A 222 -10.61 2.32 -0.61
CA VAL A 222 -10.26 1.01 -1.15
C VAL A 222 -10.83 -0.08 -0.24
N GLU A 223 -11.44 -1.10 -0.83
CA GLU A 223 -11.66 -2.40 -0.19
C GLU A 223 -10.63 -3.39 -0.73
N ASP A 224 -9.85 -3.98 0.15
CA ASP A 224 -8.78 -4.89 -0.20
C ASP A 224 -9.02 -6.29 0.34
N TYR A 225 -8.98 -7.26 -0.58
CA TYR A 225 -9.09 -8.69 -0.31
C TYR A 225 -7.83 -9.45 -0.71
N SER A 226 -6.70 -8.75 -0.86
CA SER A 226 -5.45 -9.29 -1.36
C SER A 226 -4.94 -10.46 -0.55
N GLU A 227 -4.18 -11.32 -1.24
CA GLU A 227 -3.51 -12.47 -0.65
C GLU A 227 -2.00 -12.23 -0.69
N GLN A 228 -1.30 -12.62 0.37
CA GLN A 228 0.16 -12.55 0.47
C GLN A 228 0.74 -13.89 0.93
N MET A 229 1.78 -14.33 0.24
CA MET A 229 2.64 -15.43 0.64
C MET A 229 4.03 -14.89 0.99
N VAL A 230 4.56 -15.33 2.14
CA VAL A 230 5.97 -15.18 2.48
C VAL A 230 6.72 -16.37 1.87
N ILE A 231 7.67 -16.09 0.97
CA ILE A 231 8.47 -17.10 0.28
C ILE A 231 9.67 -17.49 1.14
N ASP A 232 10.51 -16.51 1.50
CA ASP A 232 11.68 -16.69 2.36
C ASP A 232 12.10 -15.33 2.94
N ALA A 233 13.10 -15.32 3.81
CA ALA A 233 13.70 -14.10 4.32
C ALA A 233 15.15 -14.31 4.75
N THR A 234 15.92 -13.23 4.84
CA THR A 234 17.31 -13.32 5.33
C THR A 234 17.41 -13.47 6.85
N LEU A 235 16.34 -13.19 7.59
CA LEU A 235 16.21 -13.47 9.02
C LEU A 235 15.09 -14.47 9.27
N ASP A 236 15.37 -15.53 10.03
CA ASP A 236 14.39 -16.60 10.29
C ASP A 236 13.10 -16.11 10.95
N MET A 237 13.17 -15.07 11.80
CA MET A 237 11.98 -14.50 12.44
C MET A 237 10.97 -13.90 11.45
N LEU A 238 11.41 -13.56 10.23
CA LEU A 238 10.58 -12.96 9.19
C LEU A 238 9.98 -14.01 8.24
N LYS A 239 10.39 -15.28 8.33
CA LYS A 239 9.89 -16.38 7.47
C LYS A 239 8.50 -16.88 7.86
N ARG A 240 7.92 -16.31 8.91
CA ARG A 240 6.60 -16.69 9.38
C ARG A 240 5.57 -16.36 8.28
N PRO A 241 4.64 -17.28 7.98
CA PRO A 241 3.51 -16.95 7.10
C PRO A 241 2.75 -15.73 7.61
N SER A 242 2.46 -14.79 6.72
CA SER A 242 1.73 -13.57 7.02
C SER A 242 0.86 -13.19 5.82
N ASN A 243 -0.43 -13.00 6.10
CA ASN A 243 -1.41 -12.46 5.17
C ASN A 243 -2.28 -11.44 5.92
N PRO A 244 -1.78 -10.20 6.10
CA PRO A 244 -2.46 -9.18 6.90
C PRO A 244 -3.86 -8.90 6.36
N ALA A 245 -4.83 -8.78 7.25
CA ALA A 245 -6.21 -8.43 6.88
C ALA A 245 -6.35 -6.90 6.82
N GLN A 246 -7.15 -6.38 5.88
CA GLN A 246 -7.50 -4.97 5.87
C GLN A 246 -8.24 -4.60 7.16
N ASN A 247 -7.92 -3.42 7.73
CA ASN A 247 -8.69 -2.84 8.81
C ASN A 247 -10.15 -2.60 8.36
N PRO A 248 -11.17 -3.02 9.13
CA PRO A 248 -12.57 -2.88 8.73
C PRO A 248 -13.09 -1.43 8.69
N ASP A 249 -12.37 -0.48 9.28
CA ASP A 249 -12.72 0.94 9.19
C ASP A 249 -12.14 1.58 7.91
N TYR A 250 -12.98 1.73 6.89
CA TYR A 250 -12.59 2.33 5.61
C TYR A 250 -12.15 3.80 5.71
N GLY A 251 -12.43 4.50 6.81
CA GLY A 251 -11.85 5.83 7.05
C GLY A 251 -10.32 5.80 7.22
N LEU A 252 -9.75 4.61 7.47
CA LEU A 252 -8.31 4.35 7.49
C LEU A 252 -7.76 3.85 6.14
N SER A 253 -8.62 3.64 5.14
CA SER A 253 -8.25 3.21 3.79
C SER A 253 -8.71 4.18 2.68
N PRO A 254 -8.47 5.50 2.80
CA PRO A 254 -8.92 6.48 1.82
C PRO A 254 -8.21 6.35 0.47
N MET A 255 -8.91 6.76 -0.58
CA MET A 255 -8.39 6.94 -1.93
C MET A 255 -8.74 8.33 -2.45
N ALA A 256 -7.79 8.97 -3.12
CA ALA A 256 -7.92 10.28 -3.73
C ALA A 256 -7.34 10.26 -5.15
N LEU A 257 -8.15 10.70 -6.11
CA LEU A 257 -7.75 10.94 -7.49
C LEU A 257 -7.85 12.43 -7.77
N ILE A 258 -6.70 13.06 -7.97
CA ILE A 258 -6.60 14.51 -8.17
C ILE A 258 -6.38 14.80 -9.65
N PRO A 259 -7.27 15.55 -10.33
CA PRO A 259 -7.11 15.84 -11.74
C PRO A 259 -5.82 16.64 -11.97
N ILE A 260 -5.04 16.22 -12.96
CA ILE A 260 -3.76 16.82 -13.32
C ILE A 260 -3.67 17.04 -14.83
N SER A 261 -2.66 17.79 -15.25
CA SER A 261 -2.38 17.99 -16.68
C SER A 261 -1.97 16.69 -17.34
N GLU A 262 -2.45 16.43 -18.56
CA GLU A 262 -2.05 15.30 -19.39
C GLU A 262 -0.54 15.27 -19.69
N ASP A 263 0.18 16.39 -19.52
CA ASP A 263 1.63 16.46 -19.72
C ASP A 263 2.43 15.82 -18.57
N LEU A 264 1.84 15.70 -17.36
CA LEU A 264 2.51 15.12 -16.19
C LEU A 264 2.39 13.60 -16.24
N GLN A 265 3.37 12.91 -16.82
CA GLN A 265 3.31 11.47 -17.08
C GLN A 265 4.39 10.66 -16.35
N GLY A 266 5.36 11.33 -15.72
CA GLY A 266 6.52 10.68 -15.10
C GLY A 266 6.33 10.42 -13.60
N CYS A 267 6.74 9.23 -13.13
CA CYS A 267 6.73 8.91 -11.70
C CYS A 267 7.60 9.88 -10.88
N ASP A 268 8.79 10.24 -11.37
CA ASP A 268 9.66 11.21 -10.68
C ASP A 268 8.99 12.58 -10.52
N GLU A 269 8.26 13.03 -11.55
CA GLU A 269 7.55 14.31 -11.55
C GLU A 269 6.37 14.28 -10.56
N LEU A 270 5.60 13.20 -10.55
CA LEU A 270 4.53 12.96 -9.58
C LEU A 270 5.08 13.01 -8.15
N MET A 271 6.16 12.28 -7.89
CA MET A 271 6.76 12.20 -6.55
C MET A 271 7.33 13.55 -6.10
N ALA A 272 7.86 14.36 -7.01
CA ALA A 272 8.29 15.73 -6.73
C ALA A 272 7.13 16.69 -6.39
N MET A 273 5.90 16.33 -6.75
CA MET A 273 4.68 17.12 -6.50
C MET A 273 3.79 16.55 -5.40
N LYS A 274 4.10 15.38 -4.83
CA LYS A 274 3.21 14.66 -3.90
C LYS A 274 2.66 15.51 -2.76
N ASP A 275 3.52 16.30 -2.10
CA ASP A 275 3.12 17.11 -0.94
C ASP A 275 2.27 18.35 -1.32
N LYS A 276 2.19 18.68 -2.62
CA LYS A 276 1.29 19.72 -3.14
C LYS A 276 -0.06 19.14 -3.59
N LEU A 277 -0.08 17.87 -3.99
CA LEU A 277 -1.25 17.20 -4.55
C LEU A 277 -2.07 16.49 -3.47
N PHE A 278 -1.40 15.89 -2.48
CA PHE A 278 -2.00 14.96 -1.54
C PHE A 278 -1.87 15.44 -0.09
N PRO A 279 -2.75 14.96 0.81
CA PRO A 279 -2.57 15.17 2.24
C PRO A 279 -1.26 14.52 2.73
N ALA A 280 -0.80 14.96 3.90
CA ALA A 280 0.35 14.34 4.55
C ALA A 280 0.05 12.86 4.83
N GLU A 281 1.05 12.01 4.62
CA GLU A 281 0.97 10.58 4.88
C GLU A 281 0.55 10.29 6.33
N PRO A 282 -0.26 9.25 6.56
CA PRO A 282 -0.70 8.89 7.88
C PRO A 282 0.46 8.29 8.68
N GLY A 283 0.40 8.44 10.00
CA GLY A 283 1.38 7.89 10.91
C GLY A 283 0.71 7.39 12.19
N PHE A 284 1.41 6.50 12.88
CA PHE A 284 1.00 6.05 14.21
C PHE A 284 1.55 7.02 15.27
N TYR A 285 0.80 7.28 16.35
CA TYR A 285 1.17 8.23 17.41
C TYR A 285 1.14 7.65 18.82
#